data_AF-A0A939XJZ8-F1
#
_entry.id   AF-A0A939XJZ8-F1
#
_cell.length_a   1.000
_cell.length_b   1.000
_cell.length_c   1.000
_cell.angle_alpha   90.00
_cell.angle_beta   90.00
_cell.angle_gamma   90.00
#
_symmetry.space_group_name_H-M   'P 1'
#
loop_
_entity.id
_entity.type
_entity.pdbx_description
1 polymer ?
#
loop_
_entity_poly.entity_id
_entity_poly.type
_entity_poly.pdbx_seq_one_letter_code
_entity_poly.pdbx_strand_id
1 'polypeptide(L)'
;MTAMELNAQIWRDMAEIADSESLLQQLAKYLKKLVKEKAKDPTRMTKEEFFARVDEAKKGKSHRMNPDENLTDFLKRNGYEV
;
A
#
# COMPACT_ATOMS: atom_id res chain seq x y z
N MET A 1 -14.11 7.14 -2.28
CA MET A 1 -13.83 7.21 -0.84
C MET A 1 -12.41 7.71 -0.67
N THR A 2 -12.21 8.86 -0.03
CA THR A 2 -10.88 9.43 0.22
C THR A 2 -10.25 8.79 1.46
N ALA A 3 -8.92 8.91 1.61
CA ALA A 3 -8.23 8.44 2.80
C ALA A 3 -8.76 9.10 4.10
N MET A 4 -9.25 10.33 3.99
CA MET A 4 -9.82 11.08 5.11
C MET A 4 -11.20 10.53 5.50
N GLU A 5 -12.05 10.21 4.52
CA GLU A 5 -13.36 9.59 4.74
C GLU A 5 -13.22 8.20 5.37
N LEU A 6 -12.25 7.41 4.91
CA LEU A 6 -11.97 6.09 5.47
C LEU A 6 -11.49 6.19 6.93
N ASN A 7 -10.59 7.13 7.24
CA ASN A 7 -10.09 7.33 8.60
C ASN A 7 -11.23 7.75 9.54
N ALA A 8 -12.09 8.67 9.11
CA ALA A 8 -13.25 9.11 9.88
C ALA A 8 -14.27 7.98 10.11
N GLN A 9 -14.41 7.04 9.18
CA GLN A 9 -15.26 5.87 9.35
C GLN A 9 -14.67 4.91 10.40
N ILE A 10 -13.37 4.61 10.33
CA ILE A 10 -12.69 3.73 11.29
C ILE A 10 -12.85 4.25 12.72
N TRP A 11 -12.72 5.57 12.95
CA TRP A 11 -12.92 6.15 14.28
C TRP A 11 -14.36 6.04 14.79
N ARG A 12 -15.35 6.16 13.89
CA ARG A 12 -16.76 5.97 14.24
C ARG A 12 -17.06 4.53 14.62
N ASP A 13 -16.61 3.58 13.83
CA ASP A 13 -16.81 2.15 14.09
C ASP A 13 -16.11 1.73 15.40
N MET A 14 -14.93 2.29 15.70
CA MET A 14 -14.24 2.04 16.97
C MET A 14 -14.98 2.63 18.17
N ALA A 15 -15.60 3.80 18.02
CA ALA A 15 -16.40 4.41 19.08
C ALA A 15 -17.66 3.59 19.38
N GLU A 16 -18.32 3.04 18.35
CA GLU A 16 -19.47 2.16 18.50
C GLU A 16 -19.10 0.84 19.21
N ILE A 17 -17.91 0.32 18.93
CA ILE A 17 -17.38 -0.90 19.55
C ILE A 17 -16.92 -0.67 21.00
N ALA A 18 -16.56 0.57 21.37
CA ALA A 18 -15.91 0.89 22.64
C ALA A 18 -16.75 0.55 23.88
N ASP A 19 -18.08 0.58 23.76
CA ASP A 19 -19.00 0.27 24.85
C ASP A 19 -19.12 -1.25 25.14
N SER A 20 -18.50 -2.10 24.31
CA SER A 20 -18.52 -3.56 24.46
C SER A 20 -17.10 -4.13 24.59
N GLU A 21 -16.77 -4.60 25.80
CA GLU A 21 -15.49 -5.26 26.08
C GLU A 21 -15.24 -6.46 25.16
N SER A 22 -16.28 -7.27 24.87
CA SER A 22 -16.16 -8.42 23.98
C SER A 22 -15.81 -8.04 22.54
N LEU A 23 -16.38 -6.94 22.03
CA LEU A 23 -16.10 -6.46 20.68
C LEU A 23 -14.71 -5.81 20.61
N LEU A 24 -14.29 -5.09 21.64
CA LEU A 24 -12.92 -4.56 21.76
C LEU A 24 -11.87 -5.68 21.75
N GLN A 25 -12.12 -6.78 22.47
CA GLN A 25 -11.22 -7.94 22.46
C GLN A 25 -11.14 -8.60 21.08
N GLN A 26 -12.26 -8.68 20.35
CA GLN A 26 -12.28 -9.20 18.97
C GLN A 26 -11.54 -8.26 18.01
N LEU A 27 -11.79 -6.95 18.09
CA LEU A 27 -11.09 -5.94 17.29
C LEU A 27 -9.57 -6.03 17.50
N ALA A 28 -9.11 -6.11 18.75
CA ALA A 28 -7.70 -6.26 19.07
C ALA A 28 -7.08 -7.55 18.47
N LYS A 29 -7.83 -8.66 18.47
CA LYS A 29 -7.39 -9.93 17.83
C LYS A 29 -7.27 -9.77 16.32
N TYR A 30 -8.25 -9.14 15.67
CA TYR A 30 -8.23 -8.89 14.23
C TYR A 30 -7.10 -7.95 13.82
N LEU A 31 -6.90 -6.85 14.55
CA LEU A 31 -5.78 -5.93 14.31
C LEU A 31 -4.42 -6.64 14.44
N LYS A 32 -4.23 -7.48 15.47
CA LYS A 32 -3.00 -8.28 15.60
C LYS A 32 -2.80 -9.24 14.43
N LYS A 33 -3.88 -9.87 13.93
CA LYS A 33 -3.83 -10.75 12.75
C LYS A 33 -3.45 -9.96 11.49
N LEU A 34 -4.09 -8.82 11.24
CA LEU A 34 -3.80 -7.93 10.12
C LEU A 34 -2.36 -7.43 10.12
N VAL A 35 -1.84 -7.03 11.29
CA VAL A 35 -0.44 -6.61 11.43
C VAL A 35 0.52 -7.75 11.08
N LYS A 36 0.24 -8.98 11.54
CA LYS A 36 1.06 -10.15 11.21
C LYS A 36 1.00 -10.50 9.72
N GLU A 37 -0.17 -10.39 9.09
CA GLU A 37 -0.32 -10.61 7.64
C GLU A 37 0.43 -9.54 6.85
N LYS A 38 0.28 -8.26 7.22
CA LYS A 38 1.01 -7.14 6.62
C LYS A 38 2.51 -7.16 6.90
N ALA A 39 2.97 -7.80 7.97
CA ALA A 39 4.41 -7.99 8.23
C ALA A 39 5.03 -9.08 7.35
N LYS A 40 4.21 -10.02 6.85
CA LYS A 40 4.63 -11.09 5.94
C LYS A 40 4.51 -10.71 4.47
N ASP A 41 4.00 -9.52 4.16
CA ASP A 41 3.84 -9.04 2.80
C ASP A 41 5.24 -8.72 2.22
N PRO A 42 5.74 -9.52 1.25
CA PRO A 42 7.08 -9.33 0.69
C PRO A 42 7.20 -8.06 -0.16
N THR A 43 6.07 -7.41 -0.47
CA THR A 43 6.03 -6.13 -1.21
C THR A 43 6.09 -4.91 -0.30
N ARG A 44 5.99 -5.12 1.02
CA ARG A 44 6.06 -4.02 1.99
C ARG A 44 7.48 -3.48 2.06
N MET A 45 7.60 -2.17 1.90
CA MET A 45 8.83 -1.42 2.15
C MET A 45 8.55 -0.29 3.14
N THR A 46 9.55 0.05 3.91
CA THR A 46 9.56 1.25 4.75
C THR A 46 9.59 2.51 3.86
N LYS A 47 9.26 3.66 4.47
CA LYS A 47 9.36 4.95 3.80
C LYS A 47 10.78 5.22 3.31
N GLU A 48 11.77 4.87 4.10
CA GLU A 48 13.19 5.07 3.79
C GLU A 48 13.61 4.20 2.58
N GLU A 49 13.23 2.92 2.56
CA GLU A 49 13.48 2.03 1.44
C GLU A 49 12.78 2.48 0.15
N PHE A 50 11.57 3.05 0.26
CA PHE A 50 10.87 3.64 -0.88
C PHE A 50 11.66 4.80 -1.49
N PHE A 51 12.09 5.76 -0.67
CA PHE A 51 12.86 6.91 -1.17
C PHE A 51 14.25 6.51 -1.68
N ALA A 52 14.91 5.54 -1.03
CA ALA A 52 16.16 4.99 -1.52
C ALA A 52 16.00 4.39 -2.94
N ARG A 53 14.96 3.59 -3.18
CA ARG A 53 14.65 3.06 -4.53
C ARG A 53 14.36 4.16 -5.54
N VAL A 54 13.63 5.20 -5.14
CA VAL A 54 13.35 6.36 -6.01
C VAL A 54 14.65 7.08 -6.39
N ASP A 55 15.55 7.30 -5.42
CA ASP A 55 16.81 7.99 -5.67
C ASP A 55 17.79 7.15 -6.49
N GLU A 56 17.78 5.83 -6.34
CA GLU A 56 18.48 4.91 -7.24
C GLU A 56 17.90 4.97 -8.66
N ALA A 57 16.57 4.94 -8.81
CA ALA A 57 15.92 5.03 -10.10
C ALA A 57 16.23 6.35 -10.83
N LYS A 58 16.36 7.47 -10.10
CA LYS A 58 16.78 8.76 -10.67
C LYS A 58 18.21 8.74 -11.24
N LYS A 59 19.10 7.89 -10.71
CA LYS A 59 20.47 7.72 -11.22
C LYS A 59 20.51 6.82 -12.46
N GLY A 60 19.49 6.01 -12.66
CA GLY A 60 19.36 5.09 -13.78
C GLY A 60 18.91 5.76 -15.08
N LYS A 61 18.75 4.93 -16.11
CA LYS A 61 18.24 5.37 -17.41
C LYS A 61 16.75 5.67 -17.31
N SER A 62 16.36 6.90 -17.65
CA SER A 62 14.95 7.26 -17.78
C SER A 62 14.39 6.73 -19.11
N HIS A 63 13.21 6.13 -19.05
CA HIS A 63 12.46 5.66 -20.22
C HIS A 63 11.21 6.52 -20.37
N ARG A 64 10.95 7.00 -21.59
CA ARG A 64 9.78 7.83 -21.91
C ARG A 64 8.82 7.05 -22.80
N MET A 65 7.55 7.05 -22.45
CA MET A 65 6.49 6.49 -23.30
C MET A 65 6.35 7.32 -24.57
N ASN A 66 6.10 6.63 -25.68
CA ASN A 66 5.72 7.31 -26.92
C ASN A 66 4.26 7.77 -26.84
N PRO A 67 3.84 8.79 -27.59
CA PRO A 67 2.49 9.37 -27.51
C PRO A 67 1.34 8.36 -27.73
N ASP A 68 1.55 7.40 -28.64
CA ASP A 68 0.54 6.41 -29.04
C ASP A 68 0.78 5.01 -28.45
N GLU A 69 1.73 4.88 -27.51
CA GLU A 69 2.12 3.60 -26.93
C GLU A 69 1.36 3.33 -25.63
N ASN A 70 0.83 2.11 -25.47
CA ASN A 70 0.22 1.69 -24.22
C ASN A 70 1.27 1.14 -23.24
N LEU A 71 0.89 0.98 -21.97
CA LEU A 71 1.81 0.55 -20.91
C LEU A 71 2.42 -0.83 -21.18
N THR A 72 1.65 -1.77 -21.74
CA THR A 72 2.14 -3.13 -22.04
C THR A 72 3.20 -3.12 -23.14
N ASP A 73 2.97 -2.36 -24.21
CA ASP A 73 3.91 -2.22 -25.32
C ASP A 73 5.18 -1.48 -24.87
N PHE A 74 5.04 -0.46 -24.02
CA PHE A 74 6.17 0.22 -23.38
C PHE A 74 7.03 -0.74 -22.55
N LEU A 75 6.41 -1.59 -21.73
CA LEU A 75 7.13 -2.52 -20.87
C LEU A 75 7.83 -3.60 -21.72
N LYS A 76 7.18 -4.15 -22.74
CA LYS A 76 7.81 -5.09 -23.70
C LYS A 76 8.97 -4.45 -24.45
N ARG A 77 8.83 -3.21 -24.94
CA ARG A 77 9.91 -2.48 -25.64
C ARG A 77 11.15 -2.29 -24.78
N ASN A 78 10.98 -2.17 -23.47
CA ASN A 78 12.07 -2.03 -22.51
C ASN A 78 12.51 -3.35 -21.88
N GLY A 79 12.06 -4.50 -22.42
CA GLY A 79 12.53 -5.83 -22.05
C GLY A 79 11.88 -6.41 -20.79
N TYR A 80 10.75 -5.88 -20.35
CA TYR A 80 9.98 -6.42 -19.23
C TYR A 80 8.96 -7.46 -19.73
N GLU A 81 8.85 -8.59 -19.03
CA GLU A 81 7.75 -9.54 -19.21
C GLU A 81 6.50 -9.02 -18.49
N VAL A 82 5.40 -8.89 -19.23
CA VAL A 82 4.09 -8.39 -18.79
C VAL A 82 2.96 -9.15 -19.45
#